data_AF-A0AAW8KB38-F1
#
_entry.id   AF-A0AAW8KB38-F1
#
_cell.length_a   1.000
_cell.length_b   1.000
_cell.length_c   1.000
_cell.angle_alpha   90.00
_cell.angle_beta   90.00
_cell.angle_gamma   90.00
#
_symmetry.space_group_name_H-M   'P 1'
#
loop_
_entity.id
_entity.type
_entity.pdbx_description
1 polymer ?
#
loop_
_entity_poly.entity_id
_entity_poly.type
_entity_poly.pdbx_seq_one_letter_code
_entity_poly.pdbx_strand_id
1 'polypeptide(L)' 'QQESFAALALAHFWLVGISSLFAVIIGTGAGIAVTRPWGAEFRPLVETIAAVGQTFPPVAVLAIAVPVIGFGLKP' A
#
# COMPACT_ATOMS: atom_id res chain seq x y z
N GLN A 1 -24.16 -14.26 -13.24
CA GLN A 1 -23.96 -13.04 -14.04
C GLN A 1 -22.45 -12.93 -14.25
N GLN A 2 -21.95 -13.26 -15.43
CA GLN A 2 -20.51 -13.16 -15.72
C GLN A 2 -20.20 -11.66 -15.85
N GLU A 3 -19.50 -11.09 -14.87
CA GLU A 3 -19.10 -9.69 -14.96
C GLU A 3 -18.26 -9.50 -16.22
N SER A 4 -18.61 -8.49 -17.02
CA SER A 4 -17.84 -8.14 -18.21
C SER A 4 -16.39 -7.86 -17.80
N PHE A 5 -15.42 -8.23 -18.65
CA PHE A 5 -14.02 -7.84 -18.45
C PHE A 5 -13.86 -6.34 -18.16
N ALA A 6 -14.72 -5.50 -18.75
CA ALA A 6 -14.74 -4.07 -18.49
C ALA A 6 -15.14 -3.72 -17.03
N ALA A 7 -16.08 -4.46 -16.45
CA ALA A 7 -16.50 -4.26 -15.06
C ALA A 7 -15.40 -4.67 -14.08
N LEU A 8 -14.75 -5.83 -14.31
CA LEU A 8 -13.61 -6.28 -13.52
C LEU A 8 -12.42 -5.31 -13.61
N ALA A 9 -12.14 -4.79 -14.81
CA ALA A 9 -11.10 -3.80 -15.01
C ALA A 9 -11.41 -2.50 -14.24
N LEU A 10 -12.66 -2.01 -14.30
CA LEU A 10 -13.07 -0.82 -13.57
C LEU A 10 -12.96 -1.00 -12.05
N ALA A 11 -13.38 -2.17 -11.54
CA ALA A 11 -13.22 -2.51 -10.13
C ALA A 11 -11.74 -2.53 -9.71
N HIS A 12 -10.86 -3.07 -10.56
CA HIS A 12 -9.42 -3.06 -10.32
C HIS A 12 -8.84 -1.64 -10.32
N PHE A 13 -9.23 -0.79 -11.28
CA PHE A 13 -8.82 0.61 -11.32
C PHE A 13 -9.23 1.36 -10.05
N TRP A 14 -10.44 1.13 -9.55
CA TRP A 14 -10.90 1.75 -8.31
C TRP A 14 -10.09 1.31 -7.10
N LEU A 15 -9.87 0.00 -6.95
CA LEU A 15 -9.10 -0.59 -5.86
C LEU A 15 -7.65 -0.05 -5.86
N VAL A 16 -6.98 -0.16 -7.00
CA VAL A 16 -5.59 0.32 -7.15
C VAL A 16 -5.51 1.84 -6.99
N GLY A 17 -6.45 2.58 -7.57
CA GLY A 17 -6.49 4.04 -7.49
C GLY A 17 -6.56 4.55 -6.05
N ILE A 18 -7.45 3.99 -5.22
CA ILE A 18 -7.54 4.33 -3.79
C ILE A 18 -6.26 3.92 -3.06
N SER A 19 -5.77 2.70 -3.28
CA SER A 19 -4.55 2.21 -2.63
C SER A 19 -3.34 3.10 -2.96
N SER A 20 -3.19 3.49 -4.23
CA SER A 20 -2.11 4.35 -4.71
C SER A 20 -2.23 5.76 -4.13
N LEU A 21 -3.44 6.32 -4.00
CA LEU A 21 -3.63 7.63 -3.39
C LEU A 21 -3.11 7.65 -1.94
N PHE A 22 -3.47 6.65 -1.14
CA PHE A 22 -2.96 6.54 0.23
C PHE A 22 -1.44 6.36 0.25
N ALA A 23 -0.89 5.51 -0.62
CA ALA A 23 0.55 5.28 -0.71
C ALA A 23 1.31 6.57 -1.04
N VAL A 24 0.80 7.38 -1.98
CA VAL A 24 1.41 8.68 -2.35
C VAL A 24 1.34 9.66 -1.18
N ILE A 25 0.18 9.83 -0.55
CA ILE A 25 0.02 10.78 0.57
C ILE A 25 0.98 10.43 1.71
N ILE A 26 1.01 9.16 2.12
CA ILE A 26 1.84 8.70 3.24
C ILE A 26 3.32 8.76 2.86
N GLY A 27 3.70 8.23 1.69
CA GLY A 27 5.10 8.17 1.25
C GLY A 27 5.70 9.56 1.02
N THR A 28 4.98 10.45 0.34
CA THR A 28 5.42 11.83 0.13
C THR A 28 5.44 12.61 1.44
N GLY A 29 4.43 12.44 2.31
CA GLY A 29 4.41 13.06 3.64
C GLY A 29 5.60 12.65 4.51
N ALA A 30 5.93 11.36 4.55
CA ALA A 30 7.10 10.84 5.24
C ALA A 30 8.41 11.39 4.64
N GLY A 31 8.51 11.41 3.30
CA GLY A 31 9.66 12.00 2.59
C GLY A 31 9.87 13.49 2.91
N ILE A 32 8.80 14.27 2.97
CA ILE A 32 8.86 15.69 3.38
C ILE A 32 9.28 15.81 4.84
N ALA A 33 8.75 14.97 5.74
CA ALA A 33 9.09 15.01 7.15
C ALA A 33 10.60 14.76 7.38
N VAL A 34 11.16 13.71 6.77
CA VAL A 34 12.57 13.35 6.96
C VAL A 34 13.56 14.24 6.21
N THR A 35 13.09 15.06 5.27
CA THR A 35 13.94 16.08 4.61
C THR A 35 13.98 17.40 5.37
N ARG A 36 13.19 17.55 6.43
CA ARG A 36 13.15 18.76 7.27
C ARG A 36 14.06 18.61 8.50
N PRO A 37 14.70 19.70 9.01
CA PRO A 37 15.66 19.59 10.11
C PRO A 37 15.14 18.88 11.37
N TRP A 38 13.84 19.01 11.68
CA TRP A 38 13.21 18.36 12.84
C TRP A 38 12.98 16.85 12.65
N GLY A 39 12.93 16.36 11.41
CA GLY A 39 12.66 14.95 11.08
C GLY A 39 13.85 14.20 10.49
N ALA A 40 14.97 14.89 10.25
CA ALA A 40 16.16 14.34 9.60
C ALA A 40 16.75 13.13 10.36
N GLU A 41 16.61 13.09 11.68
CA GLU A 41 17.06 11.99 12.53
C GLU A 41 16.33 10.66 12.23
N PHE A 42 15.08 10.71 11.73
CA PHE A 42 14.29 9.53 11.40
C PHE A 42 14.54 8.99 9.99
N ARG A 43 15.36 9.68 9.18
CA ARG A 43 15.63 9.30 7.80
C ARG A 43 16.09 7.84 7.65
N PRO A 44 17.06 7.32 8.44
CA PRO A 44 17.50 5.93 8.31
C PRO A 44 16.39 4.92 8.63
N LEU A 45 15.51 5.25 9.58
CA LEU A 45 14.37 4.42 9.94
C LEU A 45 13.35 4.35 8.80
N VAL A 46 13.02 5.50 8.19
CA VAL A 46 12.09 5.54 7.04
C VAL A 46 12.68 4.81 5.84
N GLU A 47 13.98 4.98 5.57
CA GLU A 47 14.67 4.23 4.50
C GLU A 47 14.64 2.72 4.75
N THR A 48 14.85 2.28 6.01
CA THR A 48 14.78 0.87 6.39
C THR A 48 13.37 0.30 6.18
N ILE A 49 12.33 1.00 6.65
CA ILE A 49 10.94 0.57 6.47
C ILE A 49 10.57 0.51 4.99
N ALA A 50 10.98 1.51 4.20
CA ALA A 50 10.75 1.52 2.75
C ALA A 50 11.41 0.33 2.07
N ALA A 51 12.68 0.03 2.39
CA ALA A 51 13.40 -1.10 1.84
C ALA A 51 12.76 -2.45 2.22
N VAL A 52 12.34 -2.61 3.48
CA VAL A 52 11.59 -3.79 3.93
C VAL A 52 10.29 -3.91 3.15
N GLY A 53 9.51 -2.84 3.05
CA GLY A 53 8.23 -2.85 2.33
C GLY A 53 8.37 -3.17 0.84
N GLN A 54 9.39 -2.63 0.17
CA GLN A 54 9.67 -2.89 -1.25
C GLN A 54 10.15 -4.33 -1.52
N THR A 55 10.71 -5.01 -0.53
CA THR A 55 11.19 -6.39 -0.63
C THR A 55 10.26 -7.41 0.03
N PHE A 56 9.18 -6.95 0.66
CA PHE A 56 8.25 -7.80 1.37
C PHE A 56 7.46 -8.67 0.37
N PRO A 57 7.53 -10.01 0.47
CA PRO A 57 7.00 -10.86 -0.58
C PRO A 57 5.46 -10.85 -0.58
N PRO A 58 4.80 -10.82 -1.75
CA PRO A 58 3.34 -10.76 -1.83
C PRO A 58 2.65 -11.92 -1.11
N VAL A 59 3.25 -13.11 -1.10
CA VAL A 59 2.70 -14.27 -0.38
C VAL A 59 2.64 -14.03 1.14
N ALA A 60 3.60 -13.32 1.73
CA ALA A 60 3.56 -12.96 3.14
C ALA A 60 2.46 -11.93 3.42
N VAL A 61 2.25 -10.99 2.49
CA VAL A 61 1.12 -10.05 2.58
C VAL A 61 -0.20 -10.81 2.61
N LEU A 62 -0.41 -11.76 1.69
CA LEU A 62 -1.63 -12.56 1.65
C LEU A 62 -1.79 -13.43 2.90
N ALA A 63 -0.71 -14.05 3.38
CA ALA A 63 -0.73 -14.89 4.57
C ALA A 63 -1.17 -14.13 5.83
N ILE A 64 -0.86 -12.83 5.91
CA ILE A 64 -1.27 -11.95 7.02
C ILE A 64 -2.65 -11.32 6.75
N ALA A 65 -2.92 -10.88 5.51
CA ALA A 65 -4.13 -10.15 5.17
C ALA A 65 -5.38 -11.04 5.21
N VAL A 66 -5.29 -12.29 4.75
CA VAL A 66 -6.43 -13.21 4.66
C VAL A 66 -7.06 -13.50 6.05
N PRO A 67 -6.30 -13.83 7.11
CA PRO A 67 -6.87 -14.02 8.44
C PRO A 67 -7.45 -12.73 9.06
N VAL A 68 -6.88 -11.56 8.73
CA VAL A 68 -7.25 -10.28 9.35
C VAL A 68 -8.49 -9.66 8.69
N ILE A 69 -8.61 -9.77 7.36
CA ILE A 69 -9.60 -9.05 6.56
C ILE A 69 -10.57 -10.02 5.85
N GLY A 70 -10.23 -11.31 5.74
CA GLY A 70 -10.99 -12.29 4.98
C GLY A 70 -10.65 -12.29 3.48
N PHE A 71 -11.24 -13.22 2.72
CA PHE A 71 -11.18 -13.20 1.25
C PHE A 71 -12.27 -12.27 0.69
N GLY A 72 -11.88 -11.16 0.06
CA GLY A 72 -12.81 -10.26 -0.65
C GLY A 72 -13.39 -9.11 0.19
N LEU A 73 -14.12 -8.19 -0.46
CA LEU A 73 -14.74 -7.01 0.16
C LEU A 73 -16.12 -7.27 0.82
N LYS A 74 -16.56 -8.53 0.89
CA LYS A 74 -17.84 -8.95 1.46
C LYS A 74 -17.75 -10.43 1.83
N PRO A 75 -18.49 -10.93 2.87
CA PRO A 75 -18.69 -12.36 3.02
C PRO A 75 -19.26 -12.99 1.74
#